data_AF-A0A7Y6PLQ0-F1
#
_entry.id   AF-A0A7Y6PLQ0-F1
#
_cell.length_a   1.000
_cell.length_b   1.000
_cell.length_c   1.000
_cell.angle_alpha   90.00
_cell.angle_beta   90.00
_cell.angle_gamma   90.00
#
_symmetry.space_group_name_H-M   'P 1'
#
loop_
_entity.id
_entity.type
_entity.pdbx_description
1 polymer ?
#
loop_
_entity_poly.entity_id
_entity_poly.type
_entity_poly.pdbx_seq_one_letter_code
_entity_poly.pdbx_strand_id
1 'polypeptide(L)'
;MSYLHCPTCKRAYNFAVSAQCPVCPVPAELVDPAEDIVAAAEQLARAMARATPDQRDEAMARMDHLALPAPGAKPVTFHGATLRSIREALEPTVQQPLPRPQPLLATLAYAVVERATERLRRKVPFLTDGLRRARARVRALAA
;
A
#
# COMPACT_ATOMS: atom_id res chain seq x y z
N MET A 1 -0.60 -16.84 -30.81
CA MET A 1 0.78 -16.70 -31.34
C MET A 1 1.47 -15.62 -30.52
N SER A 2 2.55 -15.95 -29.82
CA SER A 2 3.32 -15.00 -28.99
C SER A 2 4.43 -14.36 -29.83
N TYR A 3 4.35 -13.04 -30.01
CA TYR A 3 5.39 -12.26 -30.66
C TYR A 3 6.21 -11.53 -29.59
N LEU A 4 7.53 -11.52 -29.73
CA LEU A 4 8.44 -10.76 -28.88
C LEU A 4 9.13 -9.69 -29.73
N HIS A 5 9.35 -8.52 -29.15
CA HIS A 5 10.20 -7.50 -29.75
C HIS A 5 11.64 -7.72 -29.32
N CYS A 6 12.56 -7.79 -30.28
CA CYS A 6 13.97 -7.86 -29.94
C CYS A 6 14.43 -6.56 -29.26
N PRO A 7 15.08 -6.60 -28.08
CA PRO A 7 15.51 -5.39 -27.39
C PRO A 7 16.55 -4.59 -28.19
N THR A 8 17.37 -5.26 -29.00
CA THR A 8 18.45 -4.66 -29.79
C THR A 8 17.94 -4.02 -31.06
N CYS A 9 17.25 -4.77 -31.93
CA CYS A 9 16.83 -4.28 -33.24
C CYS A 9 15.34 -3.89 -33.34
N LYS A 10 14.58 -3.94 -32.23
CA LYS A 10 13.16 -3.53 -32.07
C LYS A 10 12.14 -4.22 -32.99
N ARG A 11 12.57 -5.15 -33.84
CA ARG A 11 11.70 -5.95 -34.70
C ARG A 11 10.96 -7.01 -33.91
N ALA A 12 9.68 -7.20 -34.24
CA ALA A 12 8.88 -8.31 -33.74
C ALA A 12 9.30 -9.62 -34.43
N TYR A 13 9.38 -10.70 -33.67
CA TYR A 13 9.58 -12.05 -34.20
C TYR A 13 8.75 -13.06 -33.40
N ASN A 14 8.44 -14.19 -34.03
CA ASN A 14 7.68 -15.25 -33.40
C ASN A 14 8.65 -16.17 -32.63
N PHE A 15 8.58 -16.12 -31.30
CA PHE A 15 9.45 -16.91 -30.43
C PHE A 15 9.22 -18.41 -30.59
N ALA A 16 8.02 -18.84 -30.98
CA ALA A 16 7.73 -20.26 -31.22
C ALA A 16 8.45 -20.82 -32.46
N VAL A 17 8.88 -19.95 -33.39
CA VAL A 17 9.60 -20.34 -34.61
C VAL A 17 11.12 -20.30 -34.38
N SER A 18 11.60 -19.31 -33.62
CA SER A 18 13.01 -19.14 -33.32
C SER A 18 13.19 -18.54 -31.94
N ALA A 19 14.00 -19.20 -31.11
CA ALA A 19 14.43 -18.67 -29.82
C ALA A 19 15.46 -17.53 -29.94
N GLN A 20 15.85 -17.15 -31.17
CA GLN A 20 16.77 -16.07 -31.47
C GLN A 20 16.15 -15.09 -32.46
N CYS A 21 16.48 -13.81 -32.33
CA CYS A 21 16.05 -12.84 -33.33
C CYS A 21 16.71 -13.15 -34.68
N PRO A 22 15.95 -13.28 -35.78
CA PRO A 22 16.51 -13.63 -37.10
C PRO A 22 17.37 -12.53 -37.73
N VAL A 23 17.36 -11.31 -37.16
CA VAL A 23 18.06 -10.15 -37.73
C VAL A 23 19.34 -9.81 -36.98
N CYS A 24 19.33 -9.86 -35.65
CA CYS A 24 20.46 -9.40 -34.83
C CYS A 24 21.06 -10.51 -33.93
N PRO A 25 20.91 -11.80 -34.32
CA PRO A 25 21.09 -13.05 -33.55
C PRO A 25 21.07 -13.03 -32.01
N VAL A 26 20.39 -12.06 -31.37
CA VAL A 26 20.32 -11.99 -29.91
C VAL A 26 19.37 -13.10 -29.41
N PRO A 27 19.78 -13.91 -28.42
CA PRO A 27 18.88 -14.87 -27.80
C PRO A 27 17.70 -14.14 -27.18
N ALA A 28 16.51 -14.75 -27.30
CA ALA A 28 15.37 -14.32 -26.54
C ALA A 28 15.67 -14.60 -25.06
N GLU A 29 16.03 -13.57 -24.32
CA GLU A 29 16.06 -13.69 -22.87
C GLU A 29 14.61 -13.74 -22.39
N LEU A 30 14.30 -14.80 -21.65
CA LEU A 30 13.03 -14.91 -20.95
C LEU A 30 13.08 -13.91 -19.80
N VAL A 31 12.59 -12.70 -20.04
CA VAL A 31 12.53 -11.67 -19.01
C VAL A 31 11.44 -12.08 -18.02
N ASP A 32 11.78 -12.19 -16.73
CA ASP A 32 10.80 -12.43 -15.68
C ASP A 32 9.96 -11.14 -15.53
N PRO A 33 8.65 -11.17 -15.86
CA PRO A 33 7.82 -9.99 -15.75
C PRO A 33 7.75 -9.46 -14.30
N ALA A 34 7.94 -10.31 -13.29
CA ALA A 34 7.94 -9.87 -11.90
C ALA A 34 9.16 -8.98 -11.60
N GLU A 35 10.34 -9.35 -12.09
CA GLU A 35 11.57 -8.57 -11.90
C GLU A 35 11.48 -7.22 -12.61
N ASP A 36 10.95 -7.19 -13.83
CA ASP A 36 10.73 -5.96 -14.60
C ASP A 36 9.76 -5.00 -13.90
N ILE A 37 8.66 -5.52 -13.34
CA ILE A 37 7.68 -4.71 -12.60
C ILE A 37 8.32 -4.10 -11.36
N VAL A 38 9.11 -4.88 -10.61
CA VAL A 38 9.82 -4.39 -9.41
C VAL A 38 10.83 -3.31 -9.80
N ALA A 39 11.64 -3.56 -10.83
CA ALA A 39 12.63 -2.60 -11.31
C ALA A 39 11.97 -1.29 -11.79
N ALA A 40 10.87 -1.38 -12.54
CA ALA A 40 10.10 -0.23 -12.98
C ALA A 40 9.50 0.55 -11.79
N ALA A 41 8.96 -0.15 -10.79
CA ALA A 41 8.40 0.48 -9.59
C ALA A 41 9.47 1.23 -8.78
N GLU A 42 10.66 0.66 -8.62
CA GLU A 42 11.78 1.32 -7.95
C GLU A 42 12.28 2.55 -8.72
N GLN A 43 12.35 2.46 -10.05
CA GLN A 43 12.72 3.60 -10.89
C GLN A 43 11.69 4.73 -10.77
N LEU A 44 10.40 4.40 -10.77
CA LEU A 44 9.32 5.36 -10.59
C LEU A 44 9.39 6.03 -9.20
N ALA A 45 9.59 5.25 -8.13
CA ALA A 45 9.72 5.77 -6.78
C ALA A 45 10.90 6.76 -6.65
N ARG A 46 12.05 6.43 -7.26
CA ARG A 46 13.22 7.32 -7.31
C ARG A 46 12.95 8.59 -8.11
N ALA A 47 12.24 8.49 -9.23
CA ALA A 47 11.85 9.65 -10.03
C ALA A 47 10.90 10.57 -9.25
N MET A 48 9.89 10.00 -8.58
CA MET A 48 8.92 10.75 -7.78
C MET A 48 9.54 11.47 -6.59
N ALA A 49 10.55 10.88 -5.95
CA ALA A 49 11.29 11.52 -4.86
C ALA A 49 12.02 12.81 -5.29
N ARG A 50 12.34 12.97 -6.58
CA ARG A 50 13.08 14.12 -7.12
C ARG A 50 12.20 15.08 -7.93
N ALA A 51 11.04 14.64 -8.39
CA ALA A 51 10.16 15.42 -9.24
C ALA A 51 9.51 16.59 -8.50
N THR A 52 9.47 17.76 -9.15
CA THR A 52 8.72 18.93 -8.68
C THR A 52 7.20 18.71 -8.88
N PRO A 53 6.33 19.48 -8.20
CA PRO A 53 4.88 19.40 -8.41
C PRO A 53 4.47 19.58 -9.87
N ASP A 54 5.01 20.59 -10.56
CA ASP A 54 4.70 20.86 -11.98
C ASP A 54 5.08 19.69 -12.90
N GLN A 55 6.20 19.01 -12.63
CA GLN A 55 6.63 17.83 -13.40
C GLN A 55 5.70 16.63 -13.19
N ARG A 56 5.07 16.52 -12.01
CA ARG A 56 4.09 15.47 -11.72
C ARG A 56 2.78 15.74 -12.45
N ASP A 57 2.34 17.00 -12.47
CA ASP A 57 1.12 17.40 -13.19
C ASP A 57 1.26 17.21 -14.69
N GLU A 58 2.40 17.57 -15.27
CA GLU A 58 2.69 17.34 -16.69
C GLU A 58 2.75 15.84 -17.02
N ALA A 59 3.36 15.02 -16.15
CA ALA A 59 3.40 13.58 -16.33
C ALA A 59 1.99 12.95 -16.28
N MET A 60 1.14 13.43 -15.38
CA MET A 60 -0.25 12.98 -15.25
C MET A 60 -1.07 13.36 -16.49
N ALA A 61 -0.92 14.58 -17.02
CA ALA A 61 -1.56 14.99 -18.27
C ALA A 61 -1.13 14.09 -19.46
N ARG A 62 0.14 13.72 -19.55
CA ARG A 62 0.62 12.77 -20.59
C ARG A 62 0.03 11.36 -20.41
N MET A 63 -0.14 10.90 -19.18
CA MET A 63 -0.79 9.60 -18.93
C MET A 63 -2.26 9.61 -19.34
N ASP A 64 -2.99 10.69 -19.08
CA ASP A 64 -4.38 10.84 -19.51
C ASP A 64 -4.52 10.81 -21.04
N HIS A 65 -3.54 11.36 -21.77
CA HIS A 65 -3.50 11.26 -23.24
C HIS A 65 -3.22 9.85 -23.77
N LEU A 66 -2.46 9.05 -23.03
CA LEU A 66 -2.12 7.67 -23.40
C LEU A 66 -3.15 6.65 -22.91
N ALA A 67 -4.01 7.04 -21.97
CA ALA A 67 -5.13 6.25 -21.52
C ALA A 67 -6.14 6.12 -22.66
N LEU A 68 -5.98 5.08 -23.48
CA LEU A 68 -7.01 4.66 -24.41
C LEU A 68 -8.26 4.35 -23.58
N PRO A 69 -9.42 4.99 -23.85
CA PRO A 69 -10.65 4.59 -23.20
C PRO A 69 -10.89 3.14 -23.57
N ALA A 70 -10.85 2.25 -22.58
CA ALA A 70 -11.19 0.86 -22.80
C ALA A 70 -12.56 0.82 -23.51
N PRO A 71 -12.76 0.01 -24.56
CA PRO A 71 -14.02 -0.03 -25.28
C PRO A 71 -15.16 -0.38 -24.31
N GLY A 72 -16.03 0.59 -24.02
CA GLY A 72 -17.11 0.49 -23.03
C GLY A 72 -16.88 1.21 -21.70
N ALA A 73 -15.69 1.76 -21.45
CA ALA A 73 -15.42 2.59 -20.28
C ALA A 73 -16.06 3.97 -20.48
N LYS A 74 -17.01 4.31 -19.59
CA LYS A 74 -17.55 5.68 -19.52
C LYS A 74 -16.41 6.62 -19.13
N PRO A 75 -16.24 7.78 -19.79
CA PRO A 75 -15.23 8.75 -19.41
C PRO A 75 -15.41 9.11 -17.94
N VAL A 76 -14.38 8.83 -17.13
CA VAL A 76 -14.38 9.18 -15.71
C VAL A 76 -14.19 10.68 -15.63
N THR A 77 -15.29 11.41 -15.67
CA THR A 77 -15.28 12.83 -15.28
C THR A 77 -14.99 12.87 -13.79
N PHE A 78 -13.76 13.24 -13.44
CA PHE A 78 -13.34 13.50 -12.06
C PHE A 78 -14.18 14.66 -11.48
N HIS A 79 -15.37 14.35 -11.00
CA HIS A 79 -16.19 15.29 -10.25
C HIS A 79 -15.57 15.45 -8.87
N GLY A 80 -15.36 16.68 -8.38
CA GLY A 80 -14.82 16.91 -7.04
C GLY A 80 -15.63 16.28 -5.88
N ALA A 81 -16.79 15.68 -6.17
CA ALA A 81 -17.53 14.80 -5.27
C ALA A 81 -16.88 13.41 -5.08
N THR A 82 -16.27 12.81 -6.11
CA THR A 82 -15.58 11.51 -5.99
C THR A 82 -14.26 11.64 -5.24
N LEU A 83 -13.51 12.75 -5.42
CA LEU A 83 -12.34 13.02 -4.58
C LEU A 83 -12.70 13.26 -3.12
N ARG A 84 -13.87 13.86 -2.83
CA ARG A 84 -14.41 13.96 -1.47
C ARG A 84 -14.81 12.60 -0.91
N SER A 85 -15.45 11.74 -1.70
CA SER A 85 -15.82 10.38 -1.28
C SER A 85 -14.60 9.50 -1.03
N ILE A 86 -13.56 9.59 -1.86
CA ILE A 86 -12.29 8.88 -1.66
C ILE A 86 -11.55 9.43 -0.44
N ARG A 87 -11.57 10.77 -0.25
CA ARG A 87 -11.03 11.39 0.96
C ARG A 87 -11.82 11.01 2.21
N GLU A 88 -13.14 10.88 2.16
CA GLU A 88 -13.96 10.37 3.29
C GLU A 88 -13.72 8.88 3.55
N ALA A 89 -13.42 8.10 2.51
CA ALA A 89 -13.07 6.68 2.63
C ALA A 89 -11.63 6.46 3.13
N LEU A 90 -10.73 7.43 2.88
CA LEU A 90 -9.33 7.40 3.33
C LEU A 90 -9.08 8.22 4.60
N GLU A 91 -9.96 9.16 4.94
CA GLU A 91 -10.00 9.78 6.27
C GLU A 91 -10.43 8.67 7.23
N PRO A 92 -9.68 8.43 8.32
CA PRO A 92 -10.10 7.48 9.32
C PRO A 92 -11.42 7.99 9.88
N THR A 93 -12.51 7.36 9.42
CA THR A 93 -13.86 7.64 9.86
C THR A 93 -13.83 7.63 11.37
N VAL A 94 -14.18 8.77 11.98
CA VAL A 94 -14.42 8.87 13.42
C VAL A 94 -15.25 7.67 13.80
N GLN A 95 -14.66 6.80 14.61
CA GLN A 95 -15.23 5.52 15.02
C GLN A 95 -16.69 5.75 15.40
N GLN A 96 -17.60 5.12 14.66
CA GLN A 96 -18.93 4.84 15.18
C GLN A 96 -18.75 4.24 16.58
N PRO A 97 -19.54 4.66 17.59
CA PRO A 97 -19.40 4.13 18.93
C PRO A 97 -19.54 2.60 18.87
N LEU A 98 -18.46 1.91 19.25
CA LEU A 98 -18.38 0.46 19.32
C LEU A 98 -19.62 -0.10 20.03
N PRO A 99 -20.20 -1.22 19.58
CA PRO A 99 -21.11 -1.98 20.42
C PRO A 99 -20.40 -2.29 21.73
N ARG A 100 -21.08 -2.02 22.86
CA ARG A 100 -20.53 -2.08 24.22
C ARG A 100 -19.65 -3.34 24.39
N PRO A 101 -18.41 -3.19 24.89
CA PRO A 101 -17.54 -4.34 25.12
C PRO A 101 -18.20 -5.29 26.10
N GLN A 102 -18.31 -6.56 25.73
CA GLN A 102 -18.75 -7.61 26.64
C GLN A 102 -17.80 -7.63 27.85
N PRO A 103 -18.32 -7.67 29.09
CA PRO A 103 -17.54 -7.47 30.33
C PRO A 103 -16.47 -8.54 30.58
N LEU A 104 -16.48 -9.63 29.81
CA LEU A 104 -15.54 -10.74 29.93
C LEU A 104 -14.15 -10.42 29.36
N LEU A 105 -14.05 -9.62 28.31
CA LEU A 105 -12.75 -9.23 27.75
C LEU A 105 -12.07 -8.15 28.60
N ALA A 106 -12.85 -7.25 29.20
CA ALA A 106 -12.34 -6.25 30.14
C ALA A 106 -11.80 -6.90 31.42
N THR A 107 -12.47 -7.92 31.95
CA THR A 107 -12.01 -8.66 33.14
C THR A 107 -10.74 -9.47 32.86
N LEU A 108 -10.62 -10.10 31.69
CA LEU A 108 -9.38 -10.78 31.28
C LEU A 108 -8.22 -9.81 31.10
N ALA A 109 -8.44 -8.66 30.45
CA ALA A 109 -7.42 -7.62 30.30
C ALA A 109 -6.99 -7.07 31.68
N TYR A 110 -7.93 -6.87 32.60
CA TYR A 110 -7.63 -6.42 33.96
C TYR A 110 -6.80 -7.45 34.75
N ALA A 111 -7.13 -8.74 34.65
CA ALA A 111 -6.39 -9.82 35.31
C ALA A 111 -4.94 -9.93 34.82
N VAL A 112 -4.70 -9.74 33.52
CA VAL A 112 -3.34 -9.76 32.95
C VAL A 112 -2.53 -8.55 33.41
N VAL A 113 -3.13 -7.36 33.46
CA VAL A 113 -2.46 -6.13 33.90
C VAL A 113 -2.14 -6.20 35.40
N GLU A 114 -3.02 -6.72 36.25
CA GLU A 114 -2.68 -6.92 37.68
C GLU A 114 -1.50 -7.87 37.85
N ARG A 115 -1.47 -8.98 37.12
CA ARG A 115 -0.37 -9.96 37.24
C ARG A 115 0.96 -9.43 36.72
N ALA A 116 0.94 -8.58 35.69
CA ALA A 116 2.12 -7.92 35.16
C ALA A 116 2.64 -6.82 36.11
N THR A 117 1.75 -6.02 36.69
CA THR A 117 2.12 -4.93 37.60
C THR A 117 2.69 -5.44 38.92
N GLU A 118 2.18 -6.53 39.46
CA GLU A 118 2.74 -7.14 40.68
C GLU A 118 4.16 -7.68 40.46
N ARG A 119 4.44 -8.26 39.28
CA ARG A 119 5.80 -8.69 38.90
C ARG A 119 6.76 -7.52 38.72
N LEU A 120 6.28 -6.41 38.17
CA LEU A 120 7.07 -5.19 37.97
C LEU A 120 7.34 -4.46 39.29
N ARG A 121 6.36 -4.40 40.20
CA ARG A 121 6.49 -3.77 41.52
C ARG A 121 7.52 -4.46 42.41
N ARG A 122 7.67 -5.78 42.29
CA ARG A 122 8.73 -6.54 42.98
C ARG A 122 10.13 -6.29 42.42
N LYS A 123 10.25 -5.91 41.14
CA LYS A 123 11.55 -5.73 40.48
C LYS A 123 12.02 -4.28 40.44
N VAL A 124 11.11 -3.30 40.40
CA VAL A 124 11.48 -1.87 40.26
C VAL A 124 10.50 -0.99 41.07
N PRO A 125 10.85 -0.59 42.31
CA PRO A 125 9.94 0.18 43.17
C PRO A 125 9.71 1.64 42.72
N PHE A 126 10.50 2.15 41.77
CA PHE A 126 10.46 3.56 41.35
C PHE A 126 9.57 3.86 40.12
N LEU A 127 8.94 2.85 39.49
CA LEU A 127 8.10 3.01 38.27
C LEU A 127 6.59 2.99 38.56
N THR A 128 6.15 3.47 39.73
CA THR A 128 4.75 3.31 40.18
C THR A 128 3.77 4.33 39.60
N ASP A 129 4.24 5.50 39.15
CA ASP A 129 3.35 6.61 38.80
C ASP A 129 2.73 6.48 37.40
N GLY A 130 3.44 5.92 36.43
CA GLY A 130 2.88 5.60 35.11
C GLY A 130 1.83 4.48 35.18
N LEU A 131 2.08 3.47 36.02
CA LEU A 131 1.22 2.30 36.19
C LEU A 131 -0.10 2.66 36.91
N ARG A 132 -0.08 3.60 37.86
CA ARG A 132 -1.32 4.11 38.50
C ARG A 132 -2.25 4.77 37.49
N ARG A 133 -1.72 5.55 36.53
CA ARG A 133 -2.52 6.20 35.49
C ARG A 133 -3.11 5.18 34.51
N ALA A 134 -2.35 4.16 34.16
CA ALA A 134 -2.85 3.05 33.33
C ALA A 134 -3.98 2.28 34.04
N ARG A 135 -3.81 1.95 35.34
CA ARG A 135 -4.83 1.27 36.15
C ARG A 135 -6.12 2.07 36.28
N ALA A 136 -6.02 3.39 36.49
CA ALA A 136 -7.19 4.27 36.58
C ALA A 136 -7.99 4.31 35.26
N ARG A 137 -7.30 4.35 34.11
CA ARG A 137 -7.95 4.34 32.79
C ARG A 137 -8.64 3.01 32.49
N VAL A 138 -8.03 1.89 32.82
CA VAL A 138 -8.65 0.56 32.60
C VAL A 138 -9.87 0.37 33.52
N ARG A 139 -9.82 0.83 34.78
CA ARG A 139 -10.96 0.77 35.69
C ARG A 139 -12.15 1.61 35.20
N ALA A 140 -11.89 2.77 34.61
CA ALA A 140 -12.93 3.62 34.01
C ALA A 140 -13.60 2.99 32.77
N LEU A 141 -12.93 2.04 32.10
CA LEU A 141 -13.47 1.33 30.93
C LEU A 141 -14.25 0.05 31.30
N ALA A 142 -14.15 -0.41 32.55
CA ALA A 142 -14.80 -1.63 33.04
C ALA A 142 -16.02 -1.36 33.93
N ALA A 143 -16.34 -0.10 34.23
CA ALA A 143 -17.55 0.36 34.91
C ALA A 143 -18.58 0.84 33.89
#